data_AF-A0A951V8F3-F1
#
_entry.id   AF-A0A951V8F3-F1
#
_cell.length_a   1.000
_cell.length_b   1.000
_cell.length_c   1.000
_cell.angle_alpha   90.00
_cell.angle_beta   90.00
_cell.angle_gamma   90.00
#
_symmetry.space_group_name_H-M   'P 1'
#
loop_
_entity.id
_entity.type
_entity.pdbx_description
1 polymer ?
#
loop_
_entity_poly.entity_id
_entity_poly.type
_entity_poly.pdbx_seq_one_letter_code
_entity_poly.pdbx_strand_id
1 'polypeptide(L)'
;MFDSDPKAIYKNLTRVYWILFLMMISFLIVASLFVSNIGPLTGHDPLIHQILKLLVIGFTVVIIPVAHSVPQRMIKKIGQETGLVERLGKYQQALIIRFALTEGVAFFAIVSFLLTGDNDLILLLAIILLFFIISRPNNFKTSHDLGLSELEKKQLFEETAA
;
A
#
# COMPACT_ATOMS: atom_id res chain seq x y z
N MET A 1 3.74 17.99 -16.03
CA MET A 1 2.63 18.96 -15.87
C MET A 1 1.52 18.19 -15.18
N PHE A 2 1.55 18.14 -13.84
CA PHE A 2 0.49 17.49 -13.06
C PHE A 2 -0.72 18.43 -13.07
N ASP A 3 -1.91 17.89 -13.31
CA ASP A 3 -3.16 18.64 -13.31
C ASP A 3 -3.21 19.63 -12.15
N SER A 4 -3.54 20.89 -12.46
CA SER A 4 -3.68 21.98 -11.49
C SER A 4 -4.91 21.86 -10.59
N ASP A 5 -5.71 20.80 -10.74
CA ASP A 5 -6.92 20.53 -9.96
C ASP A 5 -6.63 19.60 -8.75
N PRO A 6 -6.76 20.09 -7.51
CA PRO A 6 -6.65 19.30 -6.28
C PRO A 6 -7.49 18.01 -6.28
N LYS A 7 -8.70 18.05 -6.84
CA LYS A 7 -9.60 16.89 -6.87
C LYS A 7 -9.05 15.78 -7.74
N ALA A 8 -8.53 16.14 -8.92
CA ALA A 8 -7.90 15.19 -9.83
C ALA A 8 -6.72 14.47 -9.16
N ILE A 9 -5.87 15.20 -8.43
CA ILE A 9 -4.73 14.61 -7.70
C ILE A 9 -5.20 13.59 -6.66
N TYR A 10 -6.20 13.93 -5.84
CA TYR A 10 -6.74 13.02 -4.83
C TYR A 10 -7.42 11.78 -5.43
N LYS A 11 -8.19 11.98 -6.52
CA LYS A 11 -8.81 10.88 -7.25
C LYS A 11 -7.76 9.95 -7.87
N ASN A 12 -6.68 10.50 -8.41
CA ASN A 12 -5.56 9.73 -8.95
C ASN A 12 -4.89 8.87 -7.88
N LEU A 13 -4.57 9.46 -6.72
CA LEU A 13 -4.03 8.73 -5.58
C LEU A 13 -4.95 7.58 -5.13
N THR A 14 -6.26 7.83 -5.07
CA THR A 14 -7.24 6.80 -4.68
C THR A 14 -7.33 5.68 -5.72
N ARG A 15 -7.24 6.00 -7.01
CA ARG A 15 -7.17 5.00 -8.09
C ARG A 15 -5.92 4.13 -7.98
N VAL A 16 -4.76 4.74 -7.76
CA VAL A 16 -3.50 4.00 -7.57
C VAL A 16 -3.63 3.01 -6.41
N TYR A 17 -4.14 3.45 -5.26
CA TYR A 17 -4.39 2.56 -4.12
C TYR A 17 -5.22 1.32 -4.50
N TRP A 18 -6.35 1.51 -5.19
CA TRP A 18 -7.22 0.40 -5.57
C TRP A 18 -6.61 -0.53 -6.61
N ILE A 19 -5.84 0.00 -7.56
CA ILE A 19 -5.13 -0.81 -8.55
C ILE A 19 -4.12 -1.73 -7.85
N LEU A 20 -3.29 -1.19 -6.95
CA LEU A 20 -2.30 -1.99 -6.23
C LEU A 20 -2.97 -3.02 -5.32
N PHE A 21 -4.05 -2.64 -4.62
CA PHE A 21 -4.81 -3.57 -3.78
C PHE A 21 -5.38 -4.73 -4.61
N LEU A 22 -6.07 -4.43 -5.71
CA LEU A 22 -6.65 -5.46 -6.57
C LEU A 22 -5.57 -6.33 -7.22
N MET A 23 -4.41 -5.78 -7.54
CA MET A 23 -3.28 -6.53 -8.08
C MET A 23 -2.73 -7.54 -7.07
N MET A 24 -2.56 -7.18 -5.80
CA MET A 24 -2.14 -8.13 -4.77
C MET A 24 -3.17 -9.25 -4.56
N ILE A 25 -4.46 -8.91 -4.55
CA ILE A 25 -5.53 -9.90 -4.40
C ILE A 25 -5.60 -10.83 -5.61
N SER A 26 -5.52 -10.32 -6.83
CA SER A 26 -5.53 -11.16 -8.03
C SER A 26 -4.31 -12.08 -8.08
N PHE A 27 -3.12 -11.58 -7.70
CA PHE A 27 -1.90 -12.38 -7.67
C PHE A 27 -1.97 -13.49 -6.60
N LEU A 28 -2.53 -13.20 -5.43
CA LEU A 28 -2.80 -14.21 -4.39
C LEU A 28 -3.77 -15.29 -4.91
N ILE A 29 -4.85 -14.90 -5.60
CA ILE A 29 -5.81 -15.85 -6.17
C ILE A 29 -5.12 -16.74 -7.20
N VAL A 30 -4.38 -16.16 -8.14
CA VAL A 30 -3.66 -16.94 -9.16
C VAL A 30 -2.65 -17.89 -8.50
N ALA A 31 -1.87 -17.41 -7.54
CA ALA A 31 -0.92 -18.26 -6.82
C ALA A 31 -1.61 -19.40 -6.05
N SER A 32 -2.74 -19.13 -5.40
CA SER A 32 -3.51 -20.14 -4.66
C SER A 32 -4.11 -21.20 -5.58
N LEU A 33 -4.65 -20.78 -6.73
CA LEU A 33 -5.14 -21.70 -7.75
C LEU A 33 -3.99 -22.53 -8.33
N PHE A 34 -2.83 -21.92 -8.59
CA PHE A 34 -1.65 -22.62 -9.08
C PHE A 34 -1.21 -23.71 -8.10
N VAL A 35 -0.97 -23.34 -6.83
CA VAL A 35 -0.53 -24.28 -5.80
C VAL A 35 -1.56 -25.39 -5.58
N SER A 36 -2.87 -25.08 -5.64
CA SER A 36 -3.92 -26.07 -5.43
C SER A 36 -4.06 -27.07 -6.58
N ASN A 37 -3.81 -26.66 -7.83
CA ASN A 37 -4.01 -27.50 -9.02
C ASN A 37 -2.71 -28.21 -9.48
N ILE A 38 -1.56 -27.55 -9.33
CA ILE A 38 -0.27 -28.02 -9.85
C ILE A 38 0.68 -28.42 -8.71
N GLY A 39 0.54 -27.79 -7.54
CA GLY A 39 1.46 -27.94 -6.42
C GLY A 39 2.52 -26.85 -6.35
N PRO A 40 3.33 -26.83 -5.28
CA PRO A 40 4.39 -25.85 -5.07
C PRO A 40 5.57 -26.06 -6.04
N LEU A 41 6.17 -24.96 -6.53
CA LEU A 41 7.22 -25.01 -7.55
C LEU A 41 8.54 -25.65 -7.07
N THR A 42 8.89 -25.52 -5.80
CA THR A 42 10.16 -26.07 -5.27
C THR A 42 9.99 -27.45 -4.62
N GLY A 43 8.80 -28.07 -4.74
CA GLY A 43 8.50 -29.31 -4.03
C GLY A 43 8.51 -29.13 -2.50
N HIS A 44 8.80 -30.20 -1.77
CA HIS A 44 8.69 -30.26 -0.31
C HIS A 44 10.06 -30.19 0.39
N ASP A 45 11.01 -29.40 -0.14
CA ASP A 45 12.30 -29.19 0.53
C ASP A 45 12.11 -28.36 1.82
N PRO A 46 12.28 -28.95 3.02
CA PRO A 46 12.01 -28.26 4.28
C PRO A 46 12.95 -27.07 4.52
N LEU A 47 14.17 -27.09 3.98
CA LEU A 47 15.14 -26.03 4.18
C LEU A 47 14.73 -24.77 3.42
N ILE A 48 14.32 -24.92 2.16
CA ILE A 48 13.85 -23.80 1.33
C ILE A 48 12.61 -23.16 1.94
N HIS A 49 11.68 -23.99 2.44
CA HIS A 49 10.46 -23.52 3.11
C HIS A 49 10.77 -22.66 4.33
N GLN A 50 11.67 -23.13 5.20
CA GLN A 50 12.08 -22.41 6.40
C GLN A 50 12.79 -21.09 6.08
N ILE A 51 13.72 -21.10 5.12
CA ILE A 51 14.46 -19.89 4.73
C ILE A 51 13.51 -18.83 4.17
N LEU A 52 12.64 -19.19 3.23
CA LEU A 52 11.70 -18.24 2.64
C LEU A 52 10.73 -17.69 3.67
N LYS A 53 10.19 -18.53 4.56
CA LYS A 53 9.35 -18.09 5.67
C LYS A 53 10.08 -17.10 6.58
N LEU A 54 11.31 -17.42 6.98
CA LEU A 54 12.10 -16.54 7.84
C LEU A 54 12.39 -15.20 7.17
N LEU A 55 12.70 -15.19 5.87
CA LEU A 55 12.92 -13.96 5.11
C LEU A 55 11.64 -13.11 5.02
N VAL A 56 10.48 -13.72 4.74
CA VAL A 56 9.20 -13.00 4.70
C VAL A 56 8.87 -12.40 6.07
N ILE A 57 9.06 -13.14 7.16
CA ILE A 57 8.89 -12.63 8.52
C ILE A 57 9.83 -11.46 8.78
N GLY A 58 11.13 -11.63 8.51
CA GLY A 58 12.14 -10.60 8.74
C GLY A 58 11.85 -9.32 7.95
N PHE A 59 11.52 -9.45 6.67
CA PHE A 59 11.12 -8.31 5.84
C PHE A 59 9.82 -7.69 6.32
N THR A 60 8.83 -8.45 6.77
CA THR A 60 7.59 -7.89 7.32
C THR A 60 7.86 -7.06 8.57
N VAL A 61 8.65 -7.60 9.50
CA VAL A 61 9.02 -6.91 10.76
C VAL A 61 9.79 -5.62 10.50
N VAL A 62 10.61 -5.56 9.45
CA VAL A 62 11.40 -4.36 9.11
C VAL A 62 10.62 -3.38 8.24
N ILE A 63 10.05 -3.85 7.12
CA ILE A 63 9.48 -3.00 6.08
C ILE A 63 8.17 -2.35 6.54
N ILE A 64 7.32 -3.03 7.32
CA ILE A 64 6.05 -2.43 7.76
C ILE A 64 6.29 -1.17 8.63
N PRO A 65 7.18 -1.19 9.65
CA PRO A 65 7.57 0.03 10.36
C PRO A 65 8.18 1.12 9.45
N VAL A 66 8.99 0.75 8.47
CA VAL A 66 9.56 1.72 7.51
C VAL A 66 8.45 2.34 6.63
N ALA A 67 7.53 1.53 6.12
CA ALA A 67 6.38 1.94 5.32
C ALA A 67 5.43 2.86 6.11
N HIS A 68 5.37 2.72 7.43
CA HIS A 68 4.67 3.69 8.26
C HIS A 68 5.49 4.97 8.46
N SER A 69 6.72 4.84 8.97
CA SER A 69 7.51 5.94 9.52
C SER A 69 8.09 6.90 8.49
N VAL A 70 8.60 6.41 7.35
CA VAL A 70 9.22 7.27 6.31
C VAL A 70 8.17 8.19 5.67
N PRO A 71 7.04 7.68 5.14
CA PRO A 71 5.94 8.51 4.68
C PRO A 71 5.41 9.47 5.75
N GLN A 72 5.30 9.03 7.01
CA GLN A 72 4.83 9.90 8.08
C GLN A 72 5.77 11.09 8.31
N ARG A 73 7.08 10.89 8.22
CA ARG A 73 8.07 11.98 8.30
C ARG A 73 7.96 12.93 7.11
N MET A 74 7.67 12.43 5.92
CA MET A 74 7.43 13.27 4.74
C MET A 74 6.19 14.14 4.93
N ILE A 75 5.08 13.54 5.40
CA ILE A 75 3.81 14.23 5.66
C ILE A 75 4.00 15.34 6.71
N LYS A 76 4.69 15.04 7.82
CA LYS A 76 4.97 16.02 8.88
C LYS A 76 5.81 17.23 8.42
N LYS A 77 6.55 17.10 7.32
CA LYS A 77 7.37 18.18 6.74
C LYS A 77 6.59 19.05 5.74
N ILE A 78 5.34 18.73 5.44
CA ILE A 78 4.50 19.52 4.54
C ILE A 78 4.12 20.82 5.27
N GLY A 79 4.71 21.94 4.86
CA GLY A 79 4.45 23.25 5.45
C GLY A 79 3.04 23.77 5.13
N GLN A 80 2.37 24.36 6.12
CA GLN A 80 1.02 24.91 5.96
C GLN A 80 0.98 26.16 5.06
N GLU A 81 2.12 26.82 4.84
CA GLU A 81 2.22 28.01 4.01
C GLU A 81 2.30 27.71 2.50
N THR A 82 2.38 26.43 2.13
CA THR A 82 2.41 26.01 0.72
C THR A 82 0.99 25.84 0.17
N GLY A 83 0.81 26.08 -1.13
CA GLY A 83 -0.50 25.95 -1.77
C GLY A 83 -1.06 24.51 -1.71
N LEU A 84 -2.39 24.38 -1.70
CA LEU A 84 -3.09 23.09 -1.58
C LEU A 84 -2.63 22.03 -2.60
N VAL A 85 -2.43 22.43 -3.86
CA VAL A 85 -1.96 21.54 -4.94
C VAL A 85 -0.58 20.96 -4.62
N GLU A 86 0.34 21.80 -4.13
CA GLU A 86 1.70 21.38 -3.79
C GLU A 86 1.70 20.44 -2.58
N ARG A 87 0.89 20.76 -1.55
CA ARG A 87 0.70 19.93 -0.36
C ARG A 87 0.16 18.55 -0.72
N LEU A 88 -0.85 18.50 -1.60
CA LEU A 88 -1.41 17.24 -2.11
C LEU A 88 -0.39 16.44 -2.93
N GLY A 89 0.42 17.10 -3.77
CA GLY A 89 1.49 16.44 -4.51
C GLY A 89 2.52 15.77 -3.60
N LYS A 90 2.97 16.48 -2.54
CA LYS A 90 3.90 15.92 -1.54
C LYS A 90 3.27 14.77 -0.74
N TYR A 91 2.00 14.91 -0.37
CA TYR A 91 1.24 13.86 0.32
C TYR A 91 1.05 12.61 -0.55
N GLN A 92 0.72 12.80 -1.83
CA GLN A 92 0.61 11.71 -2.80
C GLN A 92 1.93 10.95 -2.92
N GLN A 93 3.07 11.65 -3.06
CA GLN A 93 4.39 11.01 -3.11
C GLN A 93 4.68 10.18 -1.85
N ALA A 94 4.40 10.73 -0.66
CA ALA A 94 4.59 10.01 0.59
C ALA A 94 3.75 8.72 0.64
N LEU A 95 2.49 8.77 0.22
CA LEU A 95 1.63 7.59 0.20
C LEU A 95 2.02 6.56 -0.87
N ILE A 96 2.49 6.99 -2.05
CA ILE A 96 3.01 6.06 -3.06
C ILE A 96 4.20 5.28 -2.50
N ILE A 97 5.09 5.93 -1.75
CA ILE A 97 6.21 5.24 -1.07
C ILE A 97 5.68 4.23 -0.03
N ARG A 98 4.65 4.60 0.74
CA ARG A 98 3.99 3.68 1.68
C ARG A 98 3.46 2.43 0.97
N PHE A 99 2.78 2.63 -0.16
CA PHE A 99 2.19 1.55 -0.93
C PHE A 99 3.26 0.65 -1.53
N ALA A 100 4.28 1.20 -2.19
CA ALA A 100 5.36 0.44 -2.82
C ALA A 100 6.14 -0.43 -1.83
N LEU A 101 6.44 0.10 -0.63
CA LEU A 101 7.11 -0.68 0.42
C LEU A 101 6.25 -1.85 0.90
N THR A 102 4.96 -1.60 1.14
CA THR A 102 4.02 -2.63 1.62
C THR A 102 3.75 -3.69 0.55
N GLU A 103 3.61 -3.26 -0.71
CA GLU A 103 3.39 -4.12 -1.86
C GLU A 103 4.61 -5.00 -2.16
N GLY A 104 5.82 -4.47 -2.00
CA GLY A 104 7.05 -5.24 -2.15
C GLY A 104 7.12 -6.45 -1.20
N VAL A 105 6.78 -6.25 0.07
CA VAL A 105 6.75 -7.37 1.04
C VAL A 105 5.54 -8.29 0.83
N ALA A 106 4.39 -7.76 0.39
CA ALA A 106 3.23 -8.56 0.03
C ALA A 106 3.53 -9.51 -1.16
N PHE A 107 4.13 -9.00 -2.23
CA PHE A 107 4.51 -9.84 -3.37
C PHE A 107 5.58 -10.85 -3.01
N PHE A 108 6.56 -10.49 -2.16
CA PHE A 108 7.54 -11.45 -1.71
C PHE A 108 6.90 -12.61 -0.91
N ALA A 109 5.89 -12.32 -0.09
CA ALA A 109 5.10 -13.34 0.60
C ALA A 109 4.31 -14.23 -0.38
N ILE A 110 3.64 -13.63 -1.39
CA ILE A 110 2.86 -14.40 -2.38
C ILE A 110 3.77 -15.28 -3.24
N VAL A 111 4.91 -14.76 -3.69
CA VAL A 111 5.89 -15.54 -4.47
C VAL A 111 6.46 -16.67 -3.61
N SER A 112 6.78 -16.40 -2.34
CA SER A 112 7.24 -17.45 -1.43
C SER A 112 6.19 -18.54 -1.25
N PHE A 113 4.91 -18.17 -1.12
CA PHE A 113 3.81 -19.12 -1.06
C PHE A 113 3.67 -19.93 -2.35
N LEU A 114 3.81 -19.29 -3.52
CA LEU A 114 3.80 -19.99 -4.80
C LEU A 114 4.94 -21.03 -4.91
N LEU A 115 6.10 -20.71 -4.34
CA LEU A 115 7.26 -21.60 -4.34
C LEU A 115 7.07 -22.78 -3.39
N THR A 116 6.58 -22.55 -2.17
CA THR A 116 6.59 -23.54 -1.08
C THR A 116 5.24 -24.21 -0.83
N GLY A 117 4.14 -23.54 -1.16
CA GLY A 117 2.78 -23.97 -0.81
C GLY A 117 2.45 -23.81 0.69
N ASP A 118 3.27 -23.04 1.43
CA ASP A 118 3.14 -22.91 2.87
C ASP A 118 2.05 -21.91 3.27
N ASN A 119 0.97 -22.41 3.88
CA ASN A 119 -0.18 -21.61 4.27
C ASN A 119 0.12 -20.56 5.36
N ASP A 120 1.21 -20.72 6.14
CA ASP A 120 1.62 -19.69 7.11
C ASP A 120 1.98 -18.38 6.41
N LEU A 121 2.45 -18.44 5.16
CA LEU A 121 2.76 -17.26 4.35
C LEU A 121 1.48 -16.50 3.95
N ILE A 122 0.34 -17.20 3.78
CA ILE A 122 -0.96 -16.56 3.55
C ILE A 122 -1.40 -15.81 4.82
N LEU A 123 -1.19 -16.40 6.01
CA LEU A 123 -1.49 -15.72 7.26
C LEU A 123 -0.66 -14.45 7.44
N LEU A 124 0.64 -14.49 7.13
CA LEU A 124 1.50 -13.31 7.14
C LEU A 124 1.04 -12.27 6.11
N LEU A 125 0.67 -12.70 4.90
CA LEU A 125 0.13 -11.82 3.88
C LEU A 125 -1.17 -11.14 4.34
N ALA A 126 -2.04 -11.84 5.09
CA ALA A 126 -3.26 -11.24 5.63
C ALA A 126 -2.95 -10.07 6.58
N ILE A 127 -1.89 -10.18 7.39
CA ILE A 127 -1.42 -9.09 8.26
C ILE A 127 -0.90 -7.91 7.42
N ILE A 128 -0.12 -8.17 6.38
CA ILE A 128 0.38 -7.15 5.45
C ILE A 128 -0.78 -6.44 4.74
N LEU A 129 -1.77 -7.19 4.28
CA LEU A 129 -2.98 -6.64 3.63
C LEU A 129 -3.81 -5.81 4.61
N LEU A 130 -3.96 -6.23 5.86
CA LEU A 130 -4.64 -5.44 6.88
C LEU A 130 -3.94 -4.09 7.08
N PHE A 131 -2.61 -4.08 7.16
CA PHE A 131 -1.84 -2.84 7.22
C PHE A 131 -2.04 -1.96 5.97
N PHE A 132 -2.09 -2.56 4.77
CA PHE A 132 -2.36 -1.86 3.53
C PHE A 132 -3.76 -1.21 3.54
N ILE A 133 -4.78 -1.93 4.02
CA ILE A 133 -6.17 -1.45 4.13
C ILE A 133 -6.27 -0.25 5.09
N ILE A 134 -5.62 -0.33 6.26
CA ILE A 134 -5.57 0.78 7.23
C ILE A 134 -4.79 1.98 6.67
N SER A 135 -3.89 1.74 5.71
CA SER A 135 -3.12 2.76 5.02
C SER A 135 -3.89 3.51 3.93
N ARG A 136 -5.12 3.09 3.61
CA ARG A 136 -5.97 3.72 2.60
C ARG A 136 -6.12 5.25 2.81
N PRO A 137 -5.98 6.06 1.74
CA PRO A 137 -6.31 7.47 1.80
C PRO A 137 -7.83 7.63 1.91
N ASN A 138 -8.28 8.40 2.90
CA ASN A 138 -9.68 8.76 3.05
C ASN A 138 -9.82 10.25 3.40
N ASN A 139 -11.02 10.80 3.28
CA ASN A 139 -11.25 12.24 3.41
C ASN A 139 -10.83 12.74 4.80
N PHE A 140 -11.13 11.99 5.86
CA PHE A 140 -10.77 12.35 7.23
C PHE A 140 -9.26 12.36 7.45
N LYS A 141 -8.58 11.26 7.09
CA LYS A 141 -7.13 11.09 7.24
C LYS A 141 -6.35 12.11 6.42
N THR A 142 -6.76 12.33 5.17
CA THR A 142 -6.15 13.34 4.29
C THR A 142 -6.34 14.75 4.85
N SER A 143 -7.54 15.06 5.36
CA SER A 143 -7.81 16.36 5.99
C SER A 143 -6.95 16.59 7.23
N HIS A 144 -6.83 15.56 8.07
CA HIS A 144 -6.05 15.61 9.31
C HIS A 144 -4.55 15.70 9.02
N ASP A 145 -4.03 14.84 8.14
CA ASP A 145 -2.61 14.75 7.80
C ASP A 145 -2.09 16.02 7.12
N LEU A 146 -2.93 16.68 6.32
CA LEU A 146 -2.59 17.95 5.71
C LEU A 146 -2.93 19.14 6.59
N GLY A 147 -3.88 19.04 7.52
CA GLY A 147 -4.42 20.20 8.24
C GLY A 147 -5.24 21.10 7.30
N LEU A 148 -6.21 20.53 6.58
CA LEU A 148 -7.04 21.27 5.64
C LEU A 148 -8.06 22.16 6.37
N SER A 149 -8.17 23.41 5.93
CA SER A 149 -9.26 24.31 6.31
C SER A 149 -10.60 23.86 5.72
N GLU A 150 -11.72 24.36 6.24
CA GLU A 150 -13.05 24.04 5.71
C GLU A 150 -13.20 24.41 4.23
N LEU A 151 -12.61 25.53 3.80
CA LEU A 151 -12.62 25.95 2.39
C LEU A 151 -11.87 24.95 1.49
N GLU A 152 -10.70 24.48 1.93
CA GLU A 152 -9.92 23.49 1.18
C GLU A 152 -10.60 22.11 1.15
N LYS A 153 -11.30 21.73 2.24
CA LYS A 153 -12.12 20.50 2.27
C LYS A 153 -13.23 20.57 1.23
N LYS A 154 -13.94 21.70 1.14
CA LYS A 154 -14.96 21.90 0.11
C LYS A 154 -14.37 21.82 -1.29
N GLN A 155 -13.25 22.52 -1.52
CA GLN A 155 -12.54 22.48 -2.79
C GLN A 155 -12.08 21.06 -3.16
N LEU A 156 -11.71 20.22 -2.20
CA LEU A 156 -11.17 18.88 -2.44
C LEU A 156 -12.24 17.78 -2.54
N PHE A 157 -13.34 17.89 -1.78
CA PHE A 157 -14.31 16.81 -1.61
C PHE A 157 -15.73 17.13 -2.09
N GLU A 158 -16.15 18.40 -2.14
CA GLU A 158 -17.49 18.75 -2.61
C GLU A 158 -17.51 18.87 -4.13
N GLU A 159 -18.48 18.23 -4.77
CA GLU A 159 -18.74 18.39 -6.20
C GLU A 159 -19.23 19.82 -6.42
N THR A 160 -18.54 20.59 -7.27
CA THR A 160 -19.05 21.90 -7.69
C THR A 160 -20.31 21.61 -8.48
N ALA A 161 -21.47 21.85 -7.88
CA ALA A 161 -22.75 21.83 -8.56
C ALA A 161 -22.65 22.78 -9.77
N ALA A 162 -22.58 22.18 -10.96
CA ALA A 162 -22.66 22.86 -12.24
C ALA A 162 -23.95 22.40 -12.92
#